data_AF-A0A969CUZ8-F1
#
_entry.id   AF-A0A969CUZ8-F1
#
_cell.length_a   1.000
_cell.length_b   1.000
_cell.length_c   1.000
_cell.angle_alpha   90.00
_cell.angle_beta   90.00
_cell.angle_gamma   90.00
#
_symmetry.space_group_name_H-M   'P 1'
#
loop_
_entity.id
_entity.type
_entity.pdbx_description
1 polymer ?
#
loop_
_entity_poly.entity_id
_entity_poly.type
_entity_poly.pdbx_seq_one_letter_code
_entity_poly.pdbx_strand_id
1 'polypeptide(L)'
;MLQQSKHIHVSTDLQELTRILDWFQSLTQASVTEEDWMQCQIAIAEGFTNAVRHAHQALPTETPIEIDLDFIPIGLKCGFGITVLPSA
;
A
#
# COMPACT_ATOMS: atom_id res chain seq x y z
N MET A 1 7.26 -21.94 5.13
CA MET A 1 6.19 -21.36 4.30
C MET A 1 6.72 -20.03 3.79
N LEU A 2 6.82 -19.83 2.48
CA LEU A 2 7.45 -18.62 1.91
C LEU A 2 6.44 -17.47 1.97
N GLN A 3 6.66 -16.52 2.86
CA GLN A 3 5.97 -15.23 2.86
C GLN A 3 6.41 -14.48 1.60
N GLN A 4 5.44 -14.06 0.78
CA GLN A 4 5.73 -13.21 -0.39
C GLN A 4 5.39 -11.78 0.00
N SER A 5 6.43 -10.96 0.17
CA SER A 5 6.30 -9.52 0.31
C SER A 5 6.47 -8.83 -1.04
N LYS A 6 5.66 -7.81 -1.28
CA LYS A 6 5.75 -6.91 -2.44
C LYS A 6 5.82 -5.48 -1.92
N HIS A 7 6.59 -4.63 -2.56
CA HIS A 7 6.65 -3.21 -2.20
C HIS A 7 6.57 -2.30 -3.43
N ILE A 8 6.13 -1.06 -3.20
CA ILE A 8 6.21 0.04 -4.15
C ILE A 8 6.63 1.31 -3.42
N HIS A 9 7.47 2.12 -4.08
CA HIS A 9 7.77 3.48 -3.65
C HIS A 9 6.99 4.48 -4.50
N VAL A 10 6.32 5.40 -3.83
CA VAL A 10 5.61 6.51 -4.44
C VAL A 10 5.97 7.82 -3.77
N SER A 11 5.65 8.92 -4.44
CA SER A 11 5.78 10.26 -3.87
C SER A 11 4.65 10.53 -2.86
N THR A 12 4.82 11.55 -2.04
CA THR A 12 3.79 12.08 -1.15
C THR A 12 2.82 12.94 -1.95
N ASP A 13 2.08 12.31 -2.85
CA ASP A 13 1.05 12.97 -3.65
C ASP A 13 -0.18 12.06 -3.75
N LEU A 14 -1.36 12.62 -3.49
CA LEU A 14 -2.63 11.90 -3.64
C LEU A 14 -2.86 11.39 -5.07
N GLN A 15 -2.21 11.99 -6.08
CA GLN A 15 -2.25 11.52 -7.46
C GLN A 15 -1.58 10.15 -7.66
N GLU A 16 -0.67 9.75 -6.77
CA GLU A 16 -0.05 8.42 -6.82
C GLU A 16 -1.02 7.29 -6.39
N LEU A 17 -2.19 7.63 -5.82
CA LEU A 17 -3.17 6.62 -5.40
C LEU A 17 -3.57 5.69 -6.55
N THR A 18 -3.79 6.24 -7.75
CA THR A 18 -4.11 5.44 -8.93
C THR A 18 -3.00 4.44 -9.24
N ARG A 19 -1.75 4.88 -9.19
CA ARG A 19 -0.58 4.03 -9.44
C ARG A 19 -0.45 2.91 -8.40
N ILE A 20 -0.75 3.20 -7.13
CA ILE A 20 -0.75 2.20 -6.06
C ILE A 20 -1.84 1.14 -6.31
N LEU A 21 -3.06 1.57 -6.65
CA LEU A 21 -4.18 0.65 -6.89
C LEU A 21 -3.97 -0.18 -8.16
N ASP A 22 -3.39 0.39 -9.22
CA ASP A 22 -3.00 -0.33 -10.43
C ASP A 22 -1.91 -1.36 -10.15
N TRP A 23 -0.91 -0.98 -9.34
CA TRP A 23 0.11 -1.91 -8.88
C TRP A 23 -0.51 -3.06 -8.08
N PHE A 24 -1.39 -2.78 -7.13
CA PHE A 24 -2.10 -3.80 -6.37
C PHE A 24 -2.89 -4.75 -7.27
N GLN A 25 -3.67 -4.22 -8.22
CA GLN A 25 -4.43 -5.00 -9.20
C GLN A 25 -3.56 -5.87 -10.10
N SER A 26 -2.32 -5.45 -10.38
CA SER A 26 -1.37 -6.25 -11.16
C SER A 26 -0.86 -7.49 -10.41
N LEU A 27 -1.01 -7.54 -9.09
CA LEU A 27 -0.60 -8.69 -8.28
C LEU A 27 -1.62 -9.81 -8.45
N THR A 28 -1.25 -10.86 -9.17
CA THR A 28 -2.11 -12.05 -9.33
C THR A 28 -1.97 -12.96 -8.11
N GLN A 29 -3.03 -13.06 -7.30
CA GLN A 29 -3.04 -13.95 -6.14
C GLN A 29 -4.30 -14.84 -6.14
N ALA A 30 -4.15 -16.06 -6.66
CA ALA A 30 -5.24 -17.04 -6.81
C ALA A 30 -5.89 -17.48 -5.48
N SER A 31 -5.31 -17.11 -4.34
CA SER A 31 -5.77 -17.51 -3.01
C SER A 31 -6.65 -16.45 -2.33
N VAL A 32 -6.81 -15.25 -2.91
CA VAL A 32 -7.56 -14.14 -2.31
C VAL A 32 -8.98 -14.10 -2.81
N THR A 33 -9.94 -13.99 -1.89
CA THR A 33 -11.35 -13.79 -2.24
C THR A 33 -11.54 -12.36 -2.77
N GLU A 34 -12.54 -12.13 -3.61
CA GLU A 34 -12.84 -10.78 -4.10
C GLU A 34 -13.20 -9.81 -2.96
N GLU A 35 -13.83 -10.30 -1.90
CA GLU A 35 -14.17 -9.50 -0.71
C GLU A 35 -12.91 -9.04 0.03
N ASP A 36 -12.01 -9.97 0.36
CA ASP A 36 -10.75 -9.64 1.02
C ASP A 36 -9.94 -8.69 0.12
N TRP A 37 -9.91 -8.96 -1.18
CA TRP A 37 -9.22 -8.12 -2.17
C TRP A 37 -9.73 -6.67 -2.17
N MET A 38 -11.06 -6.50 -2.14
CA MET A 38 -11.69 -5.18 -2.07
C MET A 38 -11.39 -4.49 -0.73
N GLN A 39 -11.43 -5.22 0.38
CA GLN A 39 -11.06 -4.66 1.69
C GLN A 39 -9.61 -4.17 1.71
N CYS A 40 -8.68 -4.89 1.08
CA CYS A 40 -7.30 -4.45 0.92
C CYS A 40 -7.20 -3.12 0.15
N GLN A 41 -7.94 -2.99 -0.96
CA GLN A 41 -7.94 -1.75 -1.75
C GLN A 41 -8.42 -0.55 -0.93
N ILE A 42 -9.49 -0.74 -0.16
CA ILE A 42 -10.03 0.30 0.73
C ILE A 42 -8.97 0.68 1.77
N ALA A 43 -8.36 -0.31 2.41
CA ALA A 43 -7.41 -0.07 3.48
C ALA A 43 -6.12 0.61 2.97
N ILE A 44 -5.63 0.23 1.78
CA ILE A 44 -4.51 0.90 1.10
C ILE A 44 -4.88 2.35 0.77
N ALA A 45 -6.07 2.58 0.20
CA ALA A 45 -6.51 3.93 -0.16
C ALA A 45 -6.65 4.86 1.04
N GLU A 46 -7.26 4.37 2.13
CA GLU A 46 -7.41 5.11 3.37
C GLU A 46 -6.05 5.35 4.04
N GLY A 47 -5.22 4.31 4.16
CA GLY A 47 -3.90 4.39 4.76
C GLY A 47 -3.00 5.38 4.03
N PHE A 48 -2.94 5.30 2.70
CA PHE A 48 -2.14 6.21 1.88
C PHE A 48 -2.66 7.65 1.97
N THR A 49 -3.97 7.85 1.89
CA THR A 49 -4.58 9.18 2.04
C THR A 49 -4.28 9.77 3.42
N ASN A 50 -4.33 8.96 4.48
CA ASN A 50 -3.98 9.40 5.83
C ASN A 50 -2.49 9.76 5.93
N ALA A 51 -1.60 8.98 5.31
CA ALA A 51 -0.18 9.28 5.29
C ALA A 51 0.10 10.62 4.59
N VAL A 52 -0.42 10.83 3.38
CA VAL A 52 -0.22 12.06 2.61
C VAL A 52 -0.86 13.27 3.29
N ARG A 53 -2.13 13.15 3.74
CA ARG A 53 -2.88 14.29 4.28
C ARG A 53 -2.50 14.66 5.71
N HIS A 54 -2.12 13.68 6.54
CA HIS A 54 -1.93 13.90 7.96
C HIS A 54 -0.48 13.70 8.39
N ALA A 55 0.16 12.59 8.02
CA ALA A 55 1.53 12.32 8.45
C ALA A 55 2.57 13.18 7.70
N HIS A 56 2.32 13.46 6.41
CA HIS A 56 3.23 14.18 5.52
C HIS A 56 2.75 15.58 5.14
N GLN A 57 1.77 16.14 5.85
CA GLN A 57 1.15 17.43 5.50
C GLN A 57 2.17 18.57 5.28
N ALA A 58 3.31 18.54 5.99
CA ALA A 58 4.36 19.55 5.93
C ALA A 58 5.62 19.12 5.15
N LEU A 59 5.60 17.93 4.53
CA LEU A 59 6.73 17.39 3.79
C LEU A 59 6.61 17.72 2.29
N PRO A 60 7.74 17.86 1.57
CA PRO A 60 7.71 18.01 0.12
C PRO A 60 7.03 16.82 -0.56
N THR A 61 6.38 17.07 -1.69
CA THR A 61 5.72 16.03 -2.49
C THR A 61 6.69 14.92 -2.91
N GLU A 62 7.97 15.23 -3.06
CA GLU A 62 9.01 14.27 -3.42
C GLU A 62 9.36 13.29 -2.29
N THR A 63 8.84 13.50 -1.08
CA THR A 63 9.13 12.63 0.06
C THR A 63 8.60 11.23 -0.22
N PRO A 64 9.46 10.19 -0.17
CA PRO A 64 9.04 8.85 -0.55
C PRO A 64 8.16 8.21 0.54
N ILE A 65 7.12 7.52 0.09
CA ILE A 65 6.30 6.60 0.88
C ILE A 65 6.55 5.20 0.35
N GLU A 66 6.89 4.28 1.24
CA GLU A 66 6.99 2.86 0.95
C GLU A 66 5.69 2.17 1.38
N ILE A 67 5.10 1.41 0.46
CA ILE A 67 3.95 0.55 0.73
C ILE A 67 4.40 -0.89 0.59
N ASP A 68 4.35 -1.62 1.71
CA ASP A 68 4.60 -3.05 1.78
C ASP A 68 3.29 -3.83 1.76
N LEU A 69 3.27 -4.96 1.07
CA LEU A 69 2.16 -5.91 1.06
C LEU A 69 2.65 -7.30 1.41
N ASP A 70 2.01 -7.90 2.41
CA ASP A 70 2.26 -9.25 2.88
C ASP A 70 1.02 -10.14 2.66
N PHE A 71 1.21 -11.23 1.93
CA PHE A 71 0.20 -12.27 1.76
C PHE A 71 0.40 -13.40 2.78
N ILE A 72 -0.53 -13.54 3.73
CA ILE A 72 -0.49 -14.60 4.75
C ILE A 72 -1.41 -15.77 4.33
N PRO A 73 -0.87 -16.98 4.10
CA PRO A 73 -1.62 -18.13 3.59
C PRO A 73 -2.74 -18.71 4.48
N ILE A 74 -2.82 -18.34 5.77
CA ILE A 74 -3.82 -18.91 6.70
C ILE A 74 -4.77 -17.81 7.15
N GLY A 75 -6.05 -17.93 6.75
CA GLY A 75 -7.10 -16.97 7.10
C GLY A 75 -7.04 -15.65 6.35
N LEU A 76 -6.27 -15.63 5.25
CA LEU A 76 -6.07 -14.57 4.28
C LEU A 76 -6.46 -13.15 4.72
N LYS A 77 -5.51 -12.52 5.41
CA LYS A 77 -5.50 -11.08 5.64
C LYS A 77 -4.35 -10.52 4.82
N CYS A 78 -4.63 -9.58 3.93
CA CYS A 78 -3.56 -8.74 3.38
C CYS A 78 -3.08 -7.83 4.52
N GLY A 79 -1.82 -7.99 4.91
CA GLY A 79 -1.14 -6.98 5.70
C GLY A 79 -0.59 -5.93 4.76
N PHE A 80 -0.73 -4.65 5.10
CA PHE A 80 0.04 -3.62 4.45
C PHE A 80 0.74 -2.74 5.48
N GLY A 81 1.96 -2.33 5.16
CA GLY A 81 2.76 -1.38 5.92
C GLY A 81 2.91 -0.10 5.10
N ILE A 82 2.75 1.05 5.73
CA ILE A 82 3.10 2.34 5.13
C ILE A 82 4.25 2.89 5.93
N THR A 83 5.43 2.90 5.32
CA THR A 83 6.65 3.41 5.95
C THR A 83 6.97 4.77 5.38
N VAL A 84 7.13 5.73 6.30
CA VAL A 84 7.59 7.08 6.00
C VAL A 84 9.11 7.07 6.02
N LEU A 85 9.73 7.24 4.87
CA LEU A 85 11.17 7.37 4.80
C LEU A 85 11.56 8.83 5.09
N PRO A 86 12.51 9.08 6.00
CA PRO A 86 12.98 10.44 6.25
C PRO A 86 13.56 11.03 4.96
N SER A 87 13.18 12.27 4.65
CA SER A 87 13.86 13.05 3.60
C SER A 87 15.35 13.12 3.96
N ALA A 88 16.21 12.71 3.02
CA ALA A 88 17.66 12.71 3.17
C ALA A 88 18.23 14.09 3.56
#